data_AF-A0A7C4NQF7-F1
#
_entry.id   AF-A0A7C4NQF7-F1
#
_cell.length_a   1.000
_cell.length_b   1.000
_cell.length_c   1.000
_cell.angle_alpha   90.00
_cell.angle_beta   90.00
_cell.angle_gamma   90.00
#
_symmetry.space_group_name_H-M   'P 1'
#
loop_
_entity.id
_entity.type
_entity.pdbx_description
1 polymer ?
#
loop_
_entity_poly.entity_id
_entity_poly.type
_entity_poly.pdbx_seq_one_letter_code
_entity_poly.pdbx_strand_id
1 'polypeptide(L)'
;MRGLTHFISGMAVATFFPELTNDLLQGNLTPIIAGVSAYLPDFIDFKIKRIVEKWDVEVDPAPPDERTLISPKLRDLGDIDVNSDRYRWFSYNVRIERIVEVGRGDIENYGKFDRVVLEAIDTKGNHIQVYVIGDDINLFKKMYSIDRFEEIVGKEIKILGYVDVINGRKAIVFSDAPHPKYIAETVAKAINDAWEKGEVIVKFHNIRLPGDVFRRYSVMIPPDSNIVEVYIGPIITLGDNPVVKDLPPKFRMYGKAEIKAKVKKTYPFPITVGGFSGPSVKYRRTEDGVEEIFIPWHREFPHSITAGLVVGGVVAGLFKLLGYQHALTLGLASMLGQWMHVIEDQLGYMGSNLFAPFTKKRIKGLMLGRASSGWLNLAITYTMFVLMAWNFTRFVPAIAKSIGLNDPNFVLIYGLIPAVLAFGIGIIKGLKEKKLMMELMKKYREIGVFEETIEELTEF
;
A
#
# COMPACT_ATOMS: atom_id res chain seq x y z
N MET A 1 -10.25 7.04 7.22
CA MET A 1 -10.18 6.19 8.45
C MET A 1 -10.21 4.72 8.00
N ARG A 2 -10.49 3.72 8.85
CA ARG A 2 -10.83 2.37 8.37
C ARG A 2 -12.32 2.30 8.00
N GLY A 3 -12.67 1.45 7.04
CA GLY A 3 -14.04 1.30 6.54
C GLY A 3 -15.12 1.07 7.60
N LEU A 4 -14.82 0.30 8.65
CA LEU A 4 -15.76 0.06 9.76
C LEU A 4 -16.09 1.35 10.53
N THR A 5 -15.11 2.22 10.75
CA THR A 5 -15.31 3.51 11.43
C THR A 5 -16.27 4.37 10.62
N HIS A 6 -16.05 4.49 9.30
CA HIS A 6 -16.94 5.21 8.40
C HIS A 6 -18.38 4.68 8.45
N PHE A 7 -18.54 3.36 8.38
CA PHE A 7 -19.85 2.72 8.46
C PHE A 7 -20.58 3.06 9.78
N ILE A 8 -19.89 3.00 10.91
CA ILE A 8 -20.45 3.31 12.23
C ILE A 8 -20.85 4.79 12.32
N SER A 9 -20.05 5.70 11.76
CA SER A 9 -20.40 7.13 11.70
C SER A 9 -21.66 7.39 10.90
N GLY A 10 -21.85 6.70 9.76
CA GLY A 10 -23.10 6.77 9.00
C GLY A 10 -24.31 6.22 9.75
N MET A 11 -24.14 5.14 10.52
CA MET A 11 -25.21 4.64 11.40
C MET A 11 -25.54 5.64 12.51
N ALA A 12 -24.55 6.26 13.12
CA ALA A 12 -24.76 7.27 14.15
C ALA A 12 -25.58 8.45 13.62
N VAL A 13 -25.28 8.93 12.41
CA VAL A 13 -26.07 9.97 11.73
C VAL A 13 -27.56 9.59 11.62
N ALA A 14 -27.88 8.35 11.26
CA ALA A 14 -29.27 7.91 11.15
C ALA A 14 -30.05 8.02 12.48
N THR A 15 -29.38 7.82 13.61
CA THR A 15 -30.01 7.91 14.95
C THR A 15 -30.44 9.33 15.35
N PHE A 16 -29.98 10.37 14.63
CA PHE A 16 -30.45 11.74 14.85
C PHE A 16 -31.81 12.03 14.21
N PHE A 17 -32.33 11.10 13.40
CA PHE A 17 -33.64 11.21 12.77
C PHE A 17 -34.67 10.37 13.55
N PRO A 18 -35.66 11.00 14.21
CA PRO A 18 -36.65 10.29 15.02
C PRO A 18 -37.41 9.23 14.24
N GLU A 19 -37.78 9.51 12.98
CA GLU A 19 -38.54 8.59 12.13
C GLU A 19 -37.74 7.32 11.83
N LEU A 20 -36.46 7.47 11.46
CA LEU A 20 -35.58 6.34 11.19
C LEU A 20 -35.27 5.54 12.47
N THR A 21 -35.17 6.23 13.60
CA THR A 21 -34.97 5.55 14.89
C THR A 21 -36.20 4.73 15.27
N ASN A 22 -37.40 5.27 15.08
CA ASN A 22 -38.65 4.55 15.27
C ASN A 22 -38.75 3.32 14.36
N ASP A 23 -38.36 3.45 13.09
CA ASP A 23 -38.31 2.31 12.16
C ASP A 23 -37.38 1.19 12.66
N LEU A 24 -36.18 1.54 13.16
CA LEU A 24 -35.27 0.56 13.75
C LEU A 24 -35.89 -0.18 14.94
N LEU A 25 -36.63 0.53 15.80
CA LEU A 25 -37.30 -0.06 16.96
C LEU A 25 -38.43 -1.02 16.56
N GLN A 26 -39.03 -0.80 15.40
CA GLN A 26 -40.03 -1.68 14.81
C GLN A 26 -39.41 -2.86 14.03
N GLY A 27 -38.09 -3.00 14.04
CA GLY A 27 -37.35 -4.05 13.35
C GLY A 27 -37.09 -3.76 11.87
N ASN A 28 -37.40 -2.57 11.38
CA ASN A 28 -37.07 -2.16 10.01
C ASN A 28 -35.61 -1.71 9.94
N LEU A 29 -34.78 -2.49 9.23
CA LEU A 29 -33.35 -2.26 9.10
C LEU A 29 -32.95 -1.29 7.98
N THR A 30 -33.92 -0.70 7.27
CA THR A 30 -33.67 0.27 6.20
C THR A 30 -32.73 1.42 6.60
N PRO A 31 -32.79 1.97 7.83
CA PRO A 31 -31.87 3.03 8.26
C PRO A 31 -30.37 2.67 8.24
N ILE A 32 -30.01 1.39 8.19
CA ILE A 32 -28.61 0.93 8.03
C ILE A 32 -28.01 1.43 6.71
N ILE A 33 -28.83 1.77 5.70
CA ILE A 33 -28.37 2.33 4.42
C ILE A 33 -27.56 3.62 4.60
N ALA A 34 -27.78 4.40 5.66
CA ALA A 34 -26.94 5.55 5.97
C ALA A 34 -25.49 5.14 6.29
N GLY A 35 -25.31 4.04 7.03
CA GLY A 35 -24.00 3.42 7.27
C GLY A 35 -23.36 2.87 5.99
N VAL A 36 -24.15 2.19 5.16
CA VAL A 36 -23.69 1.70 3.84
C VAL A 36 -23.21 2.86 2.98
N SER A 37 -23.94 3.98 2.97
CA SER A 37 -23.58 5.18 2.23
C SER A 37 -22.26 5.77 2.73
N ALA A 38 -22.03 5.82 4.04
CA ALA A 38 -20.75 6.27 4.59
C ALA A 38 -19.55 5.35 4.21
N TYR A 39 -19.78 4.06 4.02
CA TYR A 39 -18.75 3.10 3.58
C TYR A 39 -18.57 3.04 2.05
N LEU A 40 -19.60 3.43 1.29
CA LEU A 40 -19.65 3.36 -0.17
C LEU A 40 -18.41 3.94 -0.88
N PRO A 41 -17.89 5.13 -0.52
CA PRO A 41 -16.71 5.68 -1.19
C PRO A 41 -15.50 4.76 -1.13
N ASP A 42 -15.18 4.19 0.04
CA ASP A 42 -14.13 3.17 0.19
C ASP A 42 -14.43 1.90 -0.61
N PHE A 43 -15.69 1.45 -0.60
CA PHE A 43 -16.08 0.27 -1.35
C PHE A 43 -15.85 0.43 -2.85
N ILE A 44 -16.28 1.57 -3.39
CA ILE A 44 -16.03 1.98 -4.78
C ILE A 44 -14.52 1.91 -5.02
N ASP A 45 -13.73 2.54 -4.15
CA ASP A 45 -12.27 2.57 -4.12
C ASP A 45 -11.55 1.21 -4.19
N PHE A 46 -12.08 0.20 -3.51
CA PHE A 46 -11.43 -1.11 -3.50
C PHE A 46 -11.95 -2.06 -4.57
N LYS A 47 -13.22 -1.94 -4.97
CA LYS A 47 -13.87 -2.91 -5.87
C LYS A 47 -13.97 -2.46 -7.31
N ILE A 48 -14.29 -1.18 -7.54
CA ILE A 48 -14.49 -0.65 -8.88
C ILE A 48 -13.18 -0.11 -9.46
N LYS A 49 -12.27 0.41 -8.61
CA LYS A 49 -10.96 0.93 -9.04
C LYS A 49 -10.20 -0.02 -9.95
N ARG A 50 -10.13 -1.29 -9.54
CA ARG A 50 -9.36 -2.33 -10.22
C ARG A 50 -9.81 -2.56 -11.66
N ILE A 51 -11.02 -2.14 -12.01
CA ILE A 51 -11.63 -2.32 -13.32
C ILE A 51 -11.46 -1.05 -14.18
N VAL A 52 -11.47 0.14 -13.55
CA VAL A 52 -11.57 1.42 -14.26
C VAL A 52 -10.26 2.20 -14.29
N GLU A 53 -9.40 2.07 -13.27
CA GLU A 53 -8.10 2.75 -13.23
C GLU A 53 -7.15 2.12 -14.23
N LYS A 54 -6.72 2.90 -15.23
CA LYS A 54 -5.65 2.52 -16.14
C LYS A 54 -4.32 2.98 -15.57
N TRP A 55 -3.31 2.14 -15.70
CA TRP A 55 -1.94 2.45 -15.28
C TRP A 55 -1.05 2.56 -16.52
N ASP A 56 -0.14 3.52 -16.51
CA ASP A 56 0.80 3.73 -17.61
C ASP A 56 2.06 2.87 -17.42
N VAL A 57 2.43 2.61 -16.16
CA VAL A 57 3.62 1.85 -15.77
C VAL A 57 3.30 0.90 -14.63
N GLU A 58 3.76 -0.34 -14.74
CA GLU A 58 3.65 -1.35 -13.69
C GLU A 58 5.02 -1.69 -13.10
N VAL A 59 5.14 -1.55 -11.79
CA VAL A 59 6.31 -1.96 -11.02
C VAL A 59 6.06 -3.37 -10.52
N ASP A 60 6.46 -4.34 -11.35
CA ASP A 60 6.37 -5.77 -11.06
C ASP A 60 7.76 -6.43 -11.08
N PRO A 61 8.49 -6.39 -9.95
CA PRO A 61 9.85 -6.91 -9.86
C PRO A 61 9.90 -8.45 -9.87
N ALA A 62 8.79 -9.14 -9.62
CA ALA A 62 8.72 -10.58 -9.49
C ALA A 62 7.34 -11.08 -9.95
N PRO A 63 7.09 -11.08 -11.27
CA PRO A 63 5.79 -11.45 -11.80
C PRO A 63 5.34 -12.82 -11.29
N PRO A 64 4.07 -12.98 -10.88
CA PRO A 64 3.56 -14.26 -10.43
C PRO A 64 3.37 -15.22 -11.60
N ASP A 65 3.54 -16.51 -11.32
CA ASP A 65 3.13 -17.56 -12.25
C ASP A 65 1.60 -17.53 -12.44
N GLU A 66 1.14 -17.61 -13.69
CA GLU A 66 -0.29 -17.42 -14.02
C GLU A 66 -1.20 -18.49 -13.42
N ARG A 67 -0.67 -19.70 -13.17
CA ARG A 67 -1.45 -20.82 -12.63
C ARG A 67 -1.50 -20.82 -11.12
N THR A 68 -0.35 -20.60 -10.50
CA THR A 68 -0.23 -20.67 -9.04
C THR A 68 -0.46 -19.33 -8.35
N LEU A 69 -0.38 -18.22 -9.09
CA LEU A 69 -0.39 -16.84 -8.58
C LEU A 69 0.70 -16.59 -7.52
N ILE A 70 1.81 -17.33 -7.63
CA ILE A 70 2.97 -17.26 -6.75
C ILE A 70 4.17 -16.78 -7.56
N SER A 71 4.93 -15.86 -7.00
CA SER A 71 6.19 -15.38 -7.55
C SER A 71 7.36 -16.29 -7.15
N PRO A 72 8.39 -16.41 -8.00
CA PRO A 72 8.48 -15.82 -9.34
C PRO A 72 7.98 -16.76 -10.45
N LYS A 73 7.46 -16.19 -11.54
CA LYS A 73 7.00 -16.90 -12.75
C LYS A 73 8.11 -17.77 -13.34
N LEU A 74 7.76 -18.97 -13.80
CA LEU A 74 8.65 -19.83 -14.57
C LEU A 74 8.85 -19.25 -15.97
N ARG A 75 10.10 -19.17 -16.42
CA ARG A 75 10.46 -18.63 -17.73
C ARG A 75 11.51 -19.50 -18.42
N ASP A 76 11.43 -19.57 -19.73
CA ASP A 76 12.44 -20.22 -20.57
C ASP A 76 13.60 -19.26 -20.87
N LEU A 77 14.82 -19.80 -21.05
CA LEU A 77 16.00 -18.95 -21.25
C LEU A 77 15.98 -18.22 -22.58
N GLY A 78 15.43 -18.85 -23.63
CA GLY A 78 15.26 -18.25 -24.95
C GLY A 78 14.34 -17.03 -24.97
N ASP A 79 13.41 -16.94 -24.01
CA ASP A 79 12.40 -15.87 -23.95
C ASP A 79 12.86 -14.67 -23.13
N ILE A 80 14.09 -14.68 -22.61
CA ILE A 80 14.63 -13.55 -21.85
C ILE A 80 14.90 -12.37 -22.80
N ASP A 81 14.31 -11.21 -22.55
CA ASP A 81 14.68 -9.94 -23.18
C ASP A 81 15.39 -9.06 -22.16
N VAL A 82 16.68 -8.80 -22.38
CA VAL A 82 17.50 -8.00 -21.47
C VAL A 82 16.92 -6.59 -21.29
N ASN A 83 16.26 -6.02 -22.30
CA ASN A 83 15.75 -4.65 -22.20
C ASN A 83 14.56 -4.55 -21.24
N SER A 84 13.69 -5.57 -21.19
CA SER A 84 12.50 -5.57 -20.33
C SER A 84 12.68 -6.36 -19.03
N ASP A 85 13.63 -7.30 -18.98
CA ASP A 85 13.73 -8.28 -17.91
C ASP A 85 14.94 -8.14 -17.01
N ARG A 86 15.88 -7.27 -17.37
CA ARG A 86 17.04 -6.98 -16.52
C ARG A 86 16.56 -6.61 -15.11
N TYR A 87 17.19 -7.23 -14.11
CA TYR A 87 16.89 -7.09 -12.69
C TYR A 87 15.55 -7.67 -12.19
N ARG A 88 14.68 -8.16 -13.07
CA ARG A 88 13.43 -8.85 -12.67
C ARG A 88 13.70 -10.28 -12.24
N TRP A 89 12.97 -10.73 -11.24
CA TRP A 89 13.13 -12.05 -10.63
C TRP A 89 12.22 -13.08 -11.27
N PHE A 90 12.83 -14.15 -11.77
CA PHE A 90 12.17 -15.27 -12.44
C PHE A 90 12.64 -16.59 -11.85
N SER A 91 11.96 -17.66 -12.23
CA SER A 91 12.46 -19.01 -12.05
C SER A 91 12.74 -19.69 -13.40
N TYR A 92 13.73 -20.56 -13.42
CA TYR A 92 14.21 -21.24 -14.63
C TYR A 92 14.43 -22.71 -14.35
N ASN A 93 13.94 -23.60 -15.21
CA ASN A 93 14.28 -25.01 -15.15
C ASN A 93 15.48 -25.27 -16.05
N VAL A 94 16.60 -25.68 -15.46
CA VAL A 94 17.85 -25.86 -16.18
C VAL A 94 18.59 -27.10 -15.71
N ARG A 95 19.44 -27.66 -16.56
CA ARG A 95 20.43 -28.66 -16.19
C ARG A 95 21.79 -27.98 -16.06
N ILE A 96 22.50 -28.22 -14.96
CA ILE A 96 23.86 -27.69 -14.79
C ILE A 96 24.85 -28.56 -15.54
N GLU A 97 25.57 -28.00 -16.50
CA GLU A 97 26.51 -28.77 -17.33
C GLU A 97 27.90 -28.84 -16.72
N ARG A 98 28.39 -27.73 -16.19
CA ARG A 98 29.71 -27.65 -15.56
C ARG A 98 29.84 -26.41 -14.68
N ILE A 99 30.87 -26.44 -13.84
CA ILE A 99 31.37 -25.28 -13.11
C ILE A 99 32.40 -24.60 -14.00
N VAL A 100 32.19 -23.32 -14.31
CA VAL A 100 33.09 -22.52 -15.16
C VAL A 100 34.20 -21.91 -14.32
N GLU A 101 33.85 -21.36 -13.16
CA GLU A 101 34.78 -20.62 -12.31
C GLU A 101 34.36 -20.70 -10.84
N VAL A 102 35.35 -20.82 -9.95
CA VAL A 102 35.19 -20.64 -8.50
C VAL A 102 36.34 -19.76 -8.02
N GLY A 103 36.02 -18.66 -7.36
CA GLY A 103 37.06 -17.79 -6.81
C GLY A 103 36.56 -16.43 -6.39
N ARG A 104 37.49 -15.54 -6.04
CA ARG A 104 37.21 -14.15 -5.69
C ARG A 104 37.60 -13.24 -6.84
N GLY A 105 36.65 -12.46 -7.35
CA GLY A 105 36.88 -11.62 -8.51
C GLY A 105 36.02 -10.37 -8.51
N ASP A 106 36.42 -9.40 -9.33
CA ASP A 106 35.55 -8.26 -9.63
C ASP A 106 34.45 -8.71 -10.59
N ILE A 107 33.21 -8.32 -10.28
CA ILE A 107 32.02 -8.66 -11.03
C ILE A 107 31.40 -7.33 -11.46
N GLU A 108 31.30 -7.12 -12.77
CA GLU A 108 30.69 -5.92 -13.34
C GLU A 108 29.33 -5.63 -12.66
N ASN A 109 29.12 -4.38 -12.24
CA ASN A 109 27.94 -3.89 -11.49
C ASN A 109 27.83 -4.29 -10.02
N TYR A 110 28.64 -5.25 -9.51
CA TYR A 110 28.58 -5.69 -8.12
C TYR A 110 29.86 -5.34 -7.34
N GLY A 111 31.02 -5.39 -7.97
CA GLY A 111 32.31 -5.23 -7.31
C GLY A 111 32.94 -6.57 -6.93
N LYS A 112 33.85 -6.55 -5.95
CA LYS A 112 34.71 -7.71 -5.64
C LYS A 112 34.08 -8.66 -4.62
N PHE A 113 33.62 -9.80 -5.11
CA PHE A 113 32.99 -10.85 -4.30
C PHE A 113 33.59 -12.23 -4.56
N ASP A 114 33.37 -13.15 -3.62
CA ASP A 114 33.48 -14.57 -3.90
C ASP A 114 32.36 -14.96 -4.87
N ARG A 115 32.67 -15.77 -5.88
CA ARG A 115 31.72 -16.19 -6.92
C ARG A 115 31.90 -17.63 -7.32
N VAL A 116 30.79 -18.23 -7.70
CA VAL A 116 30.72 -19.47 -8.46
C VAL A 116 29.95 -19.21 -9.74
N VAL A 117 30.55 -19.53 -10.87
CA VAL A 117 29.93 -19.40 -12.19
C VAL A 117 29.62 -20.80 -12.70
N LEU A 118 28.34 -21.06 -12.94
CA LEU A 118 27.85 -22.32 -13.47
C LEU A 118 27.42 -22.11 -14.92
N GLU A 119 27.61 -23.13 -15.75
CA GLU A 119 27.00 -23.19 -17.08
C GLU A 119 25.77 -24.07 -17.02
N ALA A 120 24.65 -23.52 -17.48
CA ALA A 120 23.35 -24.16 -17.41
C ALA A 120 22.69 -24.17 -18.79
N ILE A 121 21.96 -25.24 -19.08
CA ILE A 121 21.21 -25.43 -20.31
C ILE A 121 19.73 -25.67 -20.00
N ASP A 122 18.82 -25.03 -20.74
CA ASP A 122 17.39 -25.33 -20.64
C ASP A 122 16.98 -26.55 -21.49
N THR A 123 15.71 -26.95 -21.38
CA THR A 123 15.13 -28.07 -22.15
C THR A 123 15.10 -27.84 -23.66
N LYS A 124 15.27 -26.59 -24.11
CA LYS A 124 15.29 -26.18 -25.52
C LYS A 124 16.72 -26.04 -26.07
N GLY A 125 17.74 -26.31 -25.25
CA GLY A 125 19.15 -26.24 -25.64
C GLY A 125 19.77 -24.84 -25.57
N ASN A 126 19.10 -23.87 -24.93
CA ASN A 126 19.68 -22.55 -24.71
C ASN A 126 20.65 -22.60 -23.53
N HIS A 127 21.86 -22.09 -23.73
CA HIS A 127 22.88 -22.02 -22.69
C HIS A 127 22.91 -20.65 -22.01
N ILE A 128 23.17 -20.62 -20.71
CA ILE A 128 23.36 -19.40 -19.94
C ILE A 128 24.35 -19.61 -18.80
N GLN A 129 25.05 -18.54 -18.42
CA GLN A 129 25.86 -18.54 -17.21
C GLN A 129 25.02 -18.12 -16.01
N VAL A 130 25.15 -18.86 -14.92
CA VAL A 130 24.54 -18.56 -13.63
C VAL A 130 25.64 -18.15 -12.66
N TYR A 131 25.53 -16.93 -12.15
CA TYR A 131 26.43 -16.36 -11.16
C TYR A 131 25.83 -16.52 -9.77
N VAL A 132 26.57 -17.14 -8.87
CA VAL A 132 26.25 -17.24 -7.43
C VAL A 132 27.31 -16.43 -6.70
N ILE A 133 26.91 -15.36 -6.01
CA ILE A 133 27.83 -14.30 -5.56
C ILE A 133 27.73 -14.01 -4.06
N GLY A 134 28.87 -13.85 -3.39
CA GLY A 134 28.96 -13.50 -1.98
C GLY A 134 28.16 -14.44 -1.08
N ASP A 135 27.32 -13.87 -0.22
CA ASP A 135 26.48 -14.60 0.74
C ASP A 135 25.48 -15.54 0.07
N ASP A 136 25.13 -15.32 -1.21
CA ASP A 136 24.24 -16.19 -1.96
C ASP A 136 24.84 -17.57 -2.22
N ILE A 137 26.16 -17.74 -2.07
CA ILE A 137 26.81 -19.06 -2.13
C ILE A 137 26.28 -19.98 -1.04
N ASN A 138 26.14 -19.49 0.20
CA ASN A 138 25.62 -20.27 1.31
C ASN A 138 24.12 -20.54 1.15
N LEU A 139 23.39 -19.55 0.64
CA LEU A 139 21.97 -19.69 0.31
C LEU A 139 21.74 -20.76 -0.75
N PHE A 140 22.54 -20.78 -1.82
CA PHE A 140 22.47 -21.77 -2.88
C PHE A 140 22.70 -23.18 -2.32
N LYS A 141 23.79 -23.35 -1.55
CA LYS A 141 24.10 -24.63 -0.89
C LYS A 141 22.95 -25.14 -0.02
N LYS A 142 22.38 -24.26 0.81
CA LYS A 142 21.21 -24.57 1.66
C LYS A 142 19.98 -24.94 0.83
N MET A 143 19.68 -24.18 -0.22
CA MET A 143 18.50 -24.36 -1.06
C MET A 143 18.51 -25.70 -1.79
N TYR A 144 19.67 -26.15 -2.28
CA TYR A 144 19.81 -27.42 -3.00
C TYR A 144 20.34 -28.57 -2.13
N SER A 145 20.53 -28.33 -0.82
CA SER A 145 21.06 -29.30 0.15
C SER A 145 22.36 -29.96 -0.32
N ILE A 146 23.33 -29.13 -0.74
CA ILE A 146 24.65 -29.56 -1.20
C ILE A 146 25.74 -28.93 -0.34
N ASP A 147 26.84 -29.65 -0.12
CA ASP A 147 28.03 -29.09 0.54
C ASP A 147 29.01 -28.51 -0.48
N ARG A 148 29.07 -29.13 -1.66
CA ARG A 148 29.98 -28.77 -2.76
C ARG A 148 29.22 -28.60 -4.08
N PHE A 149 29.63 -27.64 -4.91
CA PHE A 149 28.94 -27.33 -6.17
C PHE A 149 29.03 -28.47 -7.19
N GLU A 150 30.06 -29.32 -7.10
CA GLU A 150 30.25 -30.48 -7.98
C GLU A 150 29.06 -31.45 -7.91
N GLU A 151 28.35 -31.49 -6.77
CA GLU A 151 27.20 -32.35 -6.55
C GLU A 151 25.96 -31.96 -7.37
N ILE A 152 25.94 -30.73 -7.92
CA ILE A 152 24.84 -30.24 -8.76
C ILE A 152 25.07 -30.47 -10.25
N VAL A 153 26.31 -30.77 -10.66
CA VAL A 153 26.67 -30.98 -12.07
C VAL A 153 25.93 -32.19 -12.62
N GLY A 154 25.31 -32.02 -13.79
CA GLY A 154 24.45 -33.01 -14.46
C GLY A 154 23.00 -33.05 -13.96
N LYS A 155 22.65 -32.37 -12.88
CA LYS A 155 21.29 -32.38 -12.33
C LYS A 155 20.41 -31.32 -12.98
N GLU A 156 19.14 -31.67 -13.17
CA GLU A 156 18.08 -30.72 -13.48
C GLU A 156 17.59 -30.07 -12.19
N ILE A 157 17.62 -28.74 -12.15
CA ILE A 157 17.22 -27.95 -11.00
C ILE A 157 16.39 -26.75 -11.42
N LYS A 158 15.58 -26.25 -10.49
CA LYS A 158 14.90 -24.97 -10.63
C LYS A 158 15.77 -23.88 -10.02
N ILE A 159 16.27 -22.97 -10.84
CA ILE A 159 17.05 -21.78 -10.42
C ILE A 159 16.11 -20.61 -10.18
N LEU A 160 16.34 -19.90 -9.08
CA LEU A 160 15.73 -18.61 -8.79
C LEU A 160 16.78 -17.52 -9.00
N GLY A 161 16.44 -16.46 -9.72
CA GLY A 161 17.40 -15.41 -10.00
C GLY A 161 16.85 -14.32 -10.90
N TYR A 162 17.63 -13.27 -11.07
CA TYR A 162 17.29 -12.18 -11.97
C TYR A 162 18.29 -12.08 -13.11
N VAL A 163 17.87 -11.48 -14.21
CA VAL A 163 18.68 -11.34 -15.42
C VAL A 163 19.59 -10.13 -15.28
N ASP A 164 20.86 -10.25 -15.66
CA ASP A 164 21.75 -9.11 -15.85
C ASP A 164 22.65 -9.32 -17.08
N VAL A 165 23.40 -8.28 -17.43
CA VAL A 165 24.49 -8.32 -18.41
C VAL A 165 25.80 -8.23 -17.64
N ILE A 166 26.60 -9.29 -17.73
CA ILE A 166 27.92 -9.39 -17.10
C ILE A 166 28.93 -9.64 -18.22
N ASN A 167 29.95 -8.78 -18.32
CA ASN A 167 30.96 -8.81 -19.37
C ASN A 167 30.34 -8.82 -20.79
N GLY A 168 29.29 -8.04 -21.00
CA GLY A 168 28.58 -7.94 -22.28
C GLY A 168 27.74 -9.18 -22.65
N ARG A 169 27.58 -10.16 -21.75
CA ARG A 169 26.77 -11.36 -22.00
C ARG A 169 25.60 -11.43 -21.03
N LYS A 170 24.46 -11.95 -21.52
CA LYS A 170 23.30 -12.24 -20.69
C LYS A 170 23.68 -13.33 -19.68
N ALA A 171 23.37 -13.09 -18.42
CA ALA A 171 23.60 -14.01 -17.33
C ALA A 171 22.41 -14.00 -16.36
N ILE A 172 22.28 -15.06 -15.59
CA ILE A 172 21.38 -15.10 -14.42
C ILE A 172 22.23 -14.90 -13.18
N VAL A 173 21.83 -14.00 -12.31
CA VAL A 173 22.39 -13.91 -10.96
C VAL A 173 21.42 -14.61 -10.01
N PHE A 174 21.89 -15.70 -9.39
CA PHE A 174 21.11 -16.48 -8.44
C PHE A 174 20.69 -15.63 -7.25
N SER A 175 19.43 -15.75 -6.84
CA SER A 175 18.87 -14.92 -5.79
C SER A 175 17.54 -15.43 -5.23
N ASP A 176 17.28 -15.17 -3.95
CA ASP A 176 15.99 -15.35 -3.27
C ASP A 176 15.05 -14.12 -3.32
N ALA A 177 15.44 -13.06 -4.02
CA ALA A 177 14.68 -11.81 -4.09
C ALA A 177 14.97 -11.05 -5.40
N PRO A 178 14.07 -10.17 -5.86
CA PRO A 178 14.39 -9.30 -6.99
C PRO A 178 15.46 -8.28 -6.66
N HIS A 179 16.14 -7.82 -7.71
CA HIS A 179 17.14 -6.77 -7.57
C HIS A 179 16.45 -5.39 -7.47
N PRO A 180 16.75 -4.58 -6.44
CA PRO A 180 16.01 -3.33 -6.17
C PRO A 180 16.16 -2.29 -7.29
N LYS A 181 17.22 -2.39 -8.10
CA LYS A 181 17.46 -1.49 -9.24
C LYS A 181 16.34 -1.52 -10.28
N TYR A 182 15.69 -2.68 -10.51
CA TYR A 182 14.52 -2.74 -11.40
C TYR A 182 13.44 -1.75 -10.96
N ILE A 183 13.09 -1.80 -9.67
CA ILE A 183 12.06 -0.97 -9.06
C ILE A 183 12.50 0.51 -9.13
N ALA A 184 13.75 0.80 -8.78
CA ALA A 184 14.28 2.17 -8.76
C ALA A 184 14.26 2.79 -10.16
N GLU A 185 14.78 2.07 -11.17
CA GLU A 185 14.83 2.53 -12.56
C GLU A 185 13.44 2.67 -13.17
N THR A 186 12.52 1.76 -12.87
CA THR A 186 11.14 1.82 -13.37
C THR A 186 10.41 3.05 -12.82
N VAL A 187 10.56 3.33 -11.52
CA VAL A 187 9.96 4.52 -10.88
C VAL A 187 10.63 5.79 -11.38
N ALA A 188 11.97 5.81 -11.49
CA ALA A 188 12.70 6.96 -12.00
C ALA A 188 12.31 7.28 -13.45
N LYS A 189 12.18 6.26 -14.30
CA LYS A 189 11.65 6.39 -15.66
C LYS A 189 10.25 6.98 -15.67
N ALA A 190 9.35 6.50 -14.81
CA ALA A 190 7.98 7.03 -14.73
C ALA A 190 7.94 8.51 -14.30
N ILE A 191 8.80 8.93 -13.38
CA ILE A 191 8.93 10.34 -12.96
C ILE A 191 9.46 11.19 -14.12
N ASN A 192 10.49 10.70 -14.82
CA ASN A 192 11.05 11.39 -15.98
C ASN A 192 10.04 11.50 -17.12
N ASP A 193 9.30 10.42 -17.39
CA ASP A 193 8.19 10.40 -18.36
C ASP A 193 7.11 11.40 -17.95
N ALA A 194 6.76 11.52 -16.67
CA ALA A 194 5.80 12.52 -16.18
C ALA A 194 6.31 13.95 -16.35
N TRP A 195 7.59 14.20 -16.14
CA TRP A 195 8.21 15.51 -16.38
C TRP A 195 8.14 15.93 -17.86
N GLU A 196 8.32 14.97 -18.77
CA GLU A 196 8.29 15.23 -20.21
C GLU A 196 6.86 15.27 -20.78
N LYS A 197 6.01 14.30 -20.42
CA LYS A 197 4.68 14.06 -21.00
C LYS A 197 3.53 14.69 -20.21
N GLY A 198 3.76 15.09 -18.96
CA GLY A 198 2.80 15.79 -18.11
C GLY A 198 2.22 14.94 -16.97
N GLU A 199 1.75 13.73 -17.21
CA GLU A 199 1.18 12.85 -16.17
C GLU A 199 1.50 11.37 -16.46
N VAL A 200 1.84 10.61 -15.42
CA VAL A 200 2.05 9.16 -15.46
C VAL A 200 1.49 8.52 -14.20
N ILE A 201 0.74 7.44 -14.34
CA ILE A 201 0.20 6.62 -13.24
C ILE A 201 1.00 5.32 -13.13
N VAL A 202 1.59 5.12 -11.96
CA VAL A 202 2.39 3.95 -11.61
C VAL A 202 1.61 3.04 -10.67
N LYS A 203 1.58 1.74 -10.97
CA LYS A 203 1.02 0.72 -10.09
C LYS A 203 2.14 -0.15 -9.52
N PHE A 204 2.15 -0.29 -8.20
CA PHE A 204 3.08 -1.17 -7.49
C PHE A 204 2.44 -2.53 -7.20
N HIS A 205 3.11 -3.61 -7.57
CA HIS A 205 2.66 -4.99 -7.32
C HIS A 205 3.42 -5.63 -6.16
N ASN A 206 2.73 -6.49 -5.41
CA ASN A 206 3.34 -7.23 -4.32
C ASN A 206 4.10 -8.46 -4.83
N ILE A 207 5.02 -8.96 -4.01
CA ILE A 207 5.80 -10.16 -4.29
C ILE A 207 5.26 -11.28 -3.40
N ARG A 208 4.36 -12.12 -3.93
CA ARG A 208 3.75 -13.24 -3.18
C ARG A 208 4.63 -14.47 -3.30
N LEU A 209 5.08 -15.00 -2.17
CA LEU A 209 5.90 -16.21 -2.10
C LEU A 209 5.03 -17.43 -1.71
N PRO A 210 5.54 -18.66 -1.85
CA PRO A 210 4.86 -19.86 -1.35
C PRO A 210 4.58 -19.77 0.16
N GLY A 211 3.43 -20.29 0.61
CA GLY A 211 3.04 -20.31 2.02
C GLY A 211 2.33 -19.05 2.53
N ASP A 212 1.72 -18.26 1.63
CA ASP A 212 0.97 -17.03 1.95
C ASP A 212 1.80 -15.96 2.70
N VAL A 213 3.08 -15.91 2.35
CA VAL A 213 4.02 -14.88 2.79
C VAL A 213 4.44 -14.00 1.62
N PHE A 214 4.95 -12.81 1.92
CA PHE A 214 5.23 -11.77 0.94
C PHE A 214 6.59 -11.16 1.20
N ARG A 215 7.36 -10.88 0.14
CA ARG A 215 8.58 -10.08 0.26
C ARG A 215 8.21 -8.60 0.28
N ARG A 216 8.50 -7.91 1.39
CA ARG A 216 8.28 -6.47 1.51
C ARG A 216 9.32 -5.72 0.68
N TYR A 217 8.92 -4.63 0.05
CA TYR A 217 9.85 -3.62 -0.44
C TYR A 217 9.32 -2.21 -0.20
N SER A 218 10.22 -1.25 -0.14
CA SER A 218 9.90 0.16 0.08
C SER A 218 10.54 1.03 -0.98
N VAL A 219 9.81 2.02 -1.46
CA VAL A 219 10.31 3.04 -2.38
C VAL A 219 10.26 4.40 -1.69
N MET A 220 11.37 5.12 -1.73
CA MET A 220 11.48 6.46 -1.18
C MET A 220 12.10 7.40 -2.19
N ILE A 221 11.63 8.64 -2.16
CA ILE A 221 12.21 9.74 -2.91
C ILE A 221 12.58 10.78 -1.85
N PRO A 222 13.86 10.84 -1.43
CA PRO A 222 14.29 11.79 -0.43
C PRO A 222 13.94 13.23 -0.86
N PRO A 223 13.45 14.09 0.05
CA PRO A 223 13.16 15.49 -0.26
C PRO A 223 14.39 16.19 -0.84
N ASP A 224 14.16 17.09 -1.81
CA ASP A 224 15.22 17.87 -2.46
C ASP A 224 16.33 17.03 -3.15
N SER A 225 16.12 15.72 -3.29
CA SER A 225 17.01 14.83 -4.03
C SER A 225 16.47 14.53 -5.42
N ASN A 226 17.40 14.19 -6.31
CA ASN A 226 17.11 13.67 -7.65
C ASN A 226 17.35 12.16 -7.70
N ILE A 227 17.02 11.45 -6.62
CA ILE A 227 17.27 10.01 -6.50
C ILE A 227 16.02 9.30 -6.01
N VAL A 228 15.70 8.17 -6.64
CA VAL A 228 14.76 7.17 -6.13
C VAL A 228 15.57 6.10 -5.40
N GLU A 229 15.22 5.83 -4.15
CA GLU A 229 15.84 4.80 -3.32
C GLU A 229 14.83 3.67 -3.09
N VAL A 230 15.32 2.44 -3.19
CA VAL A 230 14.53 1.23 -3.00
C VAL A 230 15.21 0.33 -2.00
N TYR A 231 14.41 -0.29 -1.15
CA TYR A 231 14.84 -1.29 -0.19
C TYR A 231 14.02 -2.55 -0.29
N ILE A 232 14.71 -3.68 -0.29
CA ILE A 232 14.10 -5.01 -0.15
C ILE A 232 14.15 -5.42 1.31
N GLY A 233 12.97 -5.64 1.89
CA GLY A 233 12.79 -5.94 3.30
C GLY A 233 12.59 -7.44 3.61
N PRO A 234 12.09 -7.73 4.82
CA PRO A 234 11.89 -9.10 5.26
C PRO A 234 10.72 -9.79 4.56
N ILE A 235 10.62 -11.10 4.78
CA ILE A 235 9.44 -11.88 4.42
C ILE A 235 8.39 -11.69 5.53
N ILE A 236 7.19 -11.28 5.15
CA ILE A 236 6.10 -10.93 6.05
C ILE A 236 4.84 -11.77 5.75
N THR A 237 3.98 -11.90 6.76
CA THR A 237 2.60 -12.39 6.59
C THR A 237 1.72 -11.34 5.92
N LEU A 238 0.50 -11.71 5.53
CA LEU A 238 -0.52 -10.77 5.06
C LEU A 238 -0.82 -9.65 6.07
N GLY A 239 -0.68 -9.92 7.37
CA GLY A 239 -0.85 -8.96 8.47
C GLY A 239 0.38 -8.10 8.76
N ASP A 240 1.35 -8.04 7.86
CA ASP A 240 2.58 -7.25 7.98
C ASP A 240 3.58 -7.68 9.08
N ASN A 241 3.34 -8.84 9.72
CA ASN A 241 4.27 -9.41 10.70
C ASN A 241 5.42 -10.16 10.00
N PRO A 242 6.69 -9.94 10.38
CA PRO A 242 7.83 -10.67 9.81
C PRO A 242 7.80 -12.15 10.20
N VAL A 243 7.93 -13.03 9.21
CA VAL A 243 8.02 -14.49 9.39
C VAL A 243 9.48 -14.91 9.54
N VAL A 244 10.33 -14.34 8.68
CA VAL A 244 11.77 -14.54 8.68
C VAL A 244 12.41 -13.16 8.74
N LYS A 245 13.28 -12.94 9.74
CA LYS A 245 14.03 -11.68 9.88
C LYS A 245 15.25 -11.61 8.97
N ASP A 246 15.63 -12.73 8.34
CA ASP A 246 16.72 -12.77 7.36
C ASP A 246 16.41 -11.83 6.20
N LEU A 247 17.27 -10.84 6.05
CA LEU A 247 17.23 -9.89 4.96
C LEU A 247 18.08 -10.42 3.80
N PRO A 248 17.81 -9.98 2.55
CA PRO A 248 18.73 -10.24 1.46
C PRO A 248 20.15 -9.74 1.79
N PRO A 249 21.20 -10.28 1.15
CA PRO A 249 22.55 -9.76 1.29
C PRO A 249 22.60 -8.25 1.04
N LYS A 250 23.46 -7.52 1.79
CA LYS A 250 23.51 -6.04 1.77
C LYS A 250 23.61 -5.45 0.35
N PHE A 251 24.41 -6.08 -0.51
CA PHE A 251 24.62 -5.61 -1.89
C PHE A 251 23.38 -5.72 -2.79
N ARG A 252 22.34 -6.46 -2.38
CA ARG A 252 21.04 -6.59 -3.07
C ARG A 252 19.88 -6.01 -2.29
N MET A 253 20.16 -5.42 -1.13
CA MET A 253 19.15 -4.87 -0.24
C MET A 253 18.72 -3.47 -0.67
N TYR A 254 19.64 -2.70 -1.26
CA TYR A 254 19.43 -1.30 -1.64
C TYR A 254 19.64 -1.08 -3.13
N GLY A 255 18.78 -0.26 -3.74
CA GLY A 255 18.93 0.19 -5.12
C GLY A 255 18.64 1.68 -5.22
N LYS A 256 19.36 2.36 -6.12
CA LYS A 256 19.17 3.80 -6.38
C LYS A 256 19.07 4.04 -7.88
N ALA A 257 18.29 5.03 -8.29
CA ALA A 257 18.21 5.51 -9.67
C ALA A 257 18.02 7.03 -9.69
N GLU A 258 18.66 7.70 -10.64
CA GLU A 258 18.59 9.16 -10.78
C GLU A 258 17.34 9.61 -11.55
N ILE A 259 16.80 10.77 -11.18
CA ILE A 259 15.66 11.43 -11.81
C ILE A 259 16.03 12.83 -12.30
N LYS A 260 15.38 13.27 -13.37
CA LYS A 260 15.64 14.54 -14.05
C LYS A 260 15.00 15.75 -13.37
N ALA A 261 13.98 15.53 -12.53
CA ALA A 261 13.18 16.58 -11.93
C ALA A 261 12.96 16.32 -10.43
N LYS A 262 12.89 17.41 -9.65
CA LYS A 262 12.58 17.33 -8.22
C LYS A 262 11.17 16.84 -8.00
N VAL A 263 10.99 15.96 -7.02
CA VAL A 263 9.67 15.42 -6.65
C VAL A 263 9.15 16.08 -5.39
N LYS A 264 7.95 16.66 -5.50
CA LYS A 264 7.19 17.18 -4.37
C LYS A 264 6.22 16.11 -3.87
N LYS A 265 6.54 15.49 -2.74
CA LYS A 265 5.67 14.47 -2.13
C LYS A 265 4.45 15.08 -1.47
N THR A 266 3.26 14.57 -1.81
CA THR A 266 2.02 14.90 -1.08
C THR A 266 1.78 13.98 0.12
N TYR A 267 2.42 12.82 0.13
CA TYR A 267 2.42 11.86 1.24
C TYR A 267 3.86 11.66 1.71
N PRO A 268 4.20 11.99 2.97
CA PRO A 268 5.60 12.08 3.37
C PRO A 268 6.29 10.72 3.53
N PHE A 269 5.54 9.65 3.77
CA PHE A 269 6.11 8.34 4.06
C PHE A 269 6.61 7.62 2.80
N PRO A 270 7.56 6.67 2.93
CA PRO A 270 7.90 5.74 1.87
C PRO A 270 6.67 4.96 1.38
N ILE A 271 6.68 4.58 0.10
CA ILE A 271 5.70 3.66 -0.46
C ILE A 271 6.15 2.26 -0.07
N THR A 272 5.50 1.66 0.93
CA THR A 272 5.76 0.29 1.35
C THR A 272 4.77 -0.66 0.71
N VAL A 273 5.29 -1.72 0.09
CA VAL A 273 4.51 -2.78 -0.55
C VAL A 273 4.76 -4.08 0.20
N GLY A 274 3.69 -4.77 0.56
CA GLY A 274 3.73 -5.93 1.46
C GLY A 274 2.69 -6.98 1.11
N GLY A 275 1.89 -7.37 2.09
CA GLY A 275 0.89 -8.44 1.94
C GLY A 275 -0.17 -8.17 0.86
N PHE A 276 -0.58 -6.91 0.71
CA PHE A 276 -1.47 -6.49 -0.34
C PHE A 276 -0.70 -5.86 -1.51
N SER A 277 -1.26 -5.97 -2.72
CA SER A 277 -0.78 -5.21 -3.88
C SER A 277 -0.67 -3.72 -3.51
N GLY A 278 0.45 -3.12 -3.87
CA GLY A 278 0.83 -1.77 -3.47
C GLY A 278 -0.13 -0.69 -3.98
N PRO A 279 0.01 0.55 -3.51
CA PRO A 279 -0.83 1.66 -3.96
C PRO A 279 -0.59 1.97 -5.45
N SER A 280 -1.51 2.71 -6.06
CA SER A 280 -1.22 3.45 -7.30
C SER A 280 -0.72 4.84 -6.95
N VAL A 281 0.22 5.38 -7.72
CA VAL A 281 0.80 6.70 -7.51
C VAL A 281 0.80 7.44 -8.83
N LYS A 282 0.29 8.66 -8.83
CA LYS A 282 0.29 9.53 -9.99
C LYS A 282 1.38 10.58 -9.86
N TYR A 283 2.26 10.64 -10.83
CA TYR A 283 3.26 11.68 -10.98
C TYR A 283 2.74 12.71 -11.98
N ARG A 284 2.67 13.98 -11.58
CA ARG A 284 2.16 15.07 -12.41
C ARG A 284 3.16 16.21 -12.47
N ARG A 285 3.46 16.69 -13.68
CA ARG A 285 4.28 17.87 -13.91
C ARG A 285 3.65 19.11 -13.28
N THR A 286 4.48 19.89 -12.61
CA THR A 286 4.18 21.24 -12.12
C THR A 286 5.23 22.23 -12.66
N GLU A 287 5.08 23.52 -12.37
CA GLU A 287 6.05 24.54 -12.77
C GLU A 287 7.45 24.28 -12.17
N ASP A 288 7.50 23.81 -10.92
CA ASP A 288 8.74 23.62 -10.15
C ASP A 288 9.27 22.16 -10.13
N GLY A 289 8.63 21.23 -10.84
CA GLY A 289 9.04 19.82 -10.85
C GLY A 289 7.91 18.83 -11.09
N VAL A 290 7.89 17.73 -10.32
CA VAL A 290 6.88 16.67 -10.41
C VAL A 290 6.20 16.49 -9.04
N GLU A 291 4.87 16.58 -8.99
CA GLU A 291 4.09 16.29 -7.79
C GLU A 291 3.71 14.80 -7.72
N GLU A 292 3.97 14.16 -6.57
CA GLU A 292 3.56 12.78 -6.29
C GLU A 292 2.19 12.76 -5.61
N ILE A 293 1.22 12.12 -6.24
CA ILE A 293 -0.17 11.99 -5.81
C ILE A 293 -0.45 10.53 -5.45
N PHE A 294 -0.39 10.22 -4.15
CA PHE A 294 -0.60 8.88 -3.61
C PHE A 294 -2.06 8.42 -3.64
N ILE A 295 -2.38 7.30 -4.30
CA ILE A 295 -3.75 6.80 -4.51
C ILE A 295 -4.62 7.88 -5.19
N PRO A 296 -4.37 8.20 -6.48
CA PRO A 296 -5.04 9.30 -7.17
C PRO A 296 -6.56 9.16 -7.23
N TRP A 297 -7.09 7.93 -7.33
CA TRP A 297 -8.53 7.71 -7.47
C TRP A 297 -9.33 7.96 -6.19
N HIS A 298 -8.75 7.67 -5.03
CA HIS A 298 -9.29 7.97 -3.67
C HIS A 298 -9.45 9.48 -3.41
N ARG A 299 -9.20 10.30 -4.44
CA ARG A 299 -9.18 11.77 -4.40
C ARG A 299 -10.12 12.36 -5.46
N GLU A 300 -10.96 11.52 -6.07
CA GLU A 300 -11.91 11.88 -7.11
C GLU A 300 -13.34 11.99 -6.58
N PHE A 301 -14.34 11.84 -7.46
CA PHE A 301 -15.75 12.11 -7.15
C PHE A 301 -16.29 11.40 -5.89
N PRO A 302 -16.04 10.10 -5.62
CA PRO A 302 -16.68 9.41 -4.50
C PRO A 302 -16.41 10.05 -3.13
N HIS A 303 -15.24 10.69 -2.96
CA HIS A 303 -14.80 11.30 -1.69
C HIS A 303 -15.11 12.80 -1.61
N SER A 304 -16.24 13.22 -2.17
CA SER A 304 -16.66 14.63 -2.24
C SER A 304 -18.03 14.88 -1.59
N ILE A 305 -18.27 16.12 -1.19
CA ILE A 305 -19.56 16.55 -0.62
C ILE A 305 -20.66 16.48 -1.69
N THR A 306 -20.30 16.81 -2.93
CA THR A 306 -21.13 16.68 -4.13
C THR A 306 -21.56 15.25 -4.41
N ALA A 307 -20.70 14.24 -4.19
CA ALA A 307 -21.13 12.84 -4.25
C ALA A 307 -22.18 12.49 -3.19
N GLY A 308 -22.08 13.08 -1.98
CA GLY A 308 -23.11 12.91 -0.95
C GLY A 308 -24.49 13.40 -1.39
N LEU A 309 -24.57 14.52 -2.12
CA LEU A 309 -25.84 15.00 -2.69
C LEU A 309 -26.44 13.99 -3.67
N VAL A 310 -25.61 13.41 -4.54
CA VAL A 310 -26.04 12.40 -5.52
C VAL A 310 -26.50 11.13 -4.81
N VAL A 311 -25.72 10.60 -3.85
CA VAL A 311 -26.07 9.41 -3.08
C VAL A 311 -27.38 9.62 -2.33
N GLY A 312 -27.54 10.75 -1.64
CA GLY A 312 -28.78 11.06 -0.93
C GLY A 312 -30.00 11.14 -1.86
N GLY A 313 -29.86 11.79 -3.02
CA GLY A 313 -30.92 11.86 -4.03
C GLY A 313 -31.30 10.50 -4.61
N VAL A 314 -30.31 9.66 -4.91
CA VAL A 314 -30.53 8.29 -5.42
C VAL A 314 -31.22 7.43 -4.37
N VAL A 315 -30.76 7.46 -3.12
CA VAL A 315 -31.39 6.70 -2.02
C VAL A 315 -32.83 7.16 -1.80
N ALA A 316 -33.07 8.48 -1.72
CA ALA A 316 -34.42 9.02 -1.57
C ALA A 316 -35.35 8.61 -2.71
N GLY A 317 -34.90 8.72 -3.97
CA GLY A 317 -35.67 8.35 -5.15
C GLY A 317 -35.98 6.85 -5.18
N LEU A 318 -34.97 6.01 -4.99
CA LEU A 318 -35.11 4.55 -5.03
C LEU A 318 -36.08 4.06 -3.95
N PHE A 319 -35.90 4.48 -2.70
CA PHE A 319 -36.74 4.02 -1.60
C PHE A 319 -38.16 4.59 -1.66
N LYS A 320 -38.35 5.77 -2.27
CA LYS A 320 -39.68 6.29 -2.56
C LYS A 320 -40.40 5.42 -3.59
N LEU A 321 -39.70 4.94 -4.62
CA LEU A 321 -40.26 4.01 -5.61
C LEU A 321 -40.60 2.65 -5.00
N LEU A 322 -39.82 2.20 -4.02
CA LEU A 322 -40.09 0.97 -3.26
C LEU A 322 -41.22 1.14 -2.21
N GLY A 323 -41.83 2.31 -2.11
CA GLY A 323 -42.94 2.57 -1.19
C GLY A 323 -42.52 2.78 0.28
N TYR A 324 -41.24 3.04 0.55
CA TYR A 324 -40.79 3.32 1.91
C TYR A 324 -41.21 4.71 2.36
N GLN A 325 -42.00 4.78 3.43
CA GLN A 325 -42.63 6.01 3.92
C GLN A 325 -41.62 7.11 4.26
N HIS A 326 -40.46 6.74 4.83
CA HIS A 326 -39.43 7.68 5.29
C HIS A 326 -38.27 7.85 4.30
N ALA A 327 -38.51 7.62 3.01
CA ALA A 327 -37.47 7.65 1.96
C ALA A 327 -36.70 8.97 1.88
N LEU A 328 -37.35 10.13 2.03
CA LEU A 328 -36.65 11.43 2.02
C LEU A 328 -35.70 11.56 3.22
N THR A 329 -36.16 11.19 4.42
CA THR A 329 -35.36 11.20 5.64
C THR A 329 -34.16 10.25 5.51
N LEU A 330 -34.36 9.07 4.92
CA LEU A 330 -33.29 8.13 4.62
C LEU A 330 -32.26 8.69 3.64
N GLY A 331 -32.70 9.37 2.59
CA GLY A 331 -31.81 10.04 1.64
C GLY A 331 -30.96 11.12 2.30
N LEU A 332 -31.56 11.94 3.17
CA LEU A 332 -30.83 12.95 3.94
C LEU A 332 -29.82 12.31 4.91
N ALA A 333 -30.22 11.26 5.64
CA ALA A 333 -29.30 10.52 6.52
C ALA A 333 -28.15 9.89 5.74
N SER A 334 -28.41 9.37 4.54
CA SER A 334 -27.40 8.78 3.65
C SER A 334 -26.42 9.81 3.09
N MET A 335 -26.92 10.99 2.70
CA MET A 335 -26.09 12.12 2.31
C MET A 335 -25.16 12.56 3.44
N LEU A 336 -25.71 12.74 4.65
CA LEU A 336 -24.93 13.12 5.82
C LEU A 336 -23.93 12.02 6.22
N GLY A 337 -24.29 10.74 6.08
CA GLY A 337 -23.38 9.61 6.27
C GLY A 337 -22.19 9.67 5.30
N GLN A 338 -22.43 9.92 4.02
CA GLN A 338 -21.37 10.14 3.03
C GLN A 338 -20.50 11.35 3.41
N TRP A 339 -21.10 12.46 3.87
CA TRP A 339 -20.33 13.63 4.28
C TRP A 339 -19.48 13.36 5.51
N MET A 340 -19.96 12.55 6.46
CA MET A 340 -19.14 12.12 7.60
C MET A 340 -17.89 11.37 7.15
N HIS A 341 -17.98 10.51 6.14
CA HIS A 341 -16.80 9.89 5.55
C HIS A 341 -15.78 10.94 5.05
N VAL A 342 -16.26 11.92 4.28
CA VAL A 342 -15.40 13.00 3.72
C VAL A 342 -14.77 13.84 4.84
N ILE A 343 -15.51 14.15 5.90
CA ILE A 343 -15.01 14.89 7.07
C ILE A 343 -13.91 14.09 7.77
N GLU A 344 -14.11 12.79 7.97
CA GLU A 344 -13.15 11.91 8.63
C GLU A 344 -11.84 11.79 7.84
N ASP A 345 -11.91 11.80 6.51
CA ASP A 345 -10.71 11.81 5.67
C ASP A 345 -9.96 13.14 5.72
N GLN A 346 -10.68 14.25 5.95
CA GLN A 346 -10.06 15.56 6.21
C GLN A 346 -9.33 15.62 7.56
N LEU A 347 -9.60 14.71 8.50
CA LEU A 347 -8.78 14.60 9.73
C LEU A 347 -7.42 13.93 9.45
N GLY A 348 -7.34 13.10 8.41
CA GLY A 348 -6.16 12.32 8.07
C GLY A 348 -5.12 13.05 7.21
N TYR A 349 -4.13 12.29 6.71
CA TYR A 349 -3.11 12.79 5.76
C TYR A 349 -3.64 12.91 4.32
N MET A 350 -4.67 12.14 3.97
CA MET A 350 -5.17 12.06 2.59
C MET A 350 -6.00 13.29 2.21
N GLY A 351 -6.82 13.83 3.12
CA GLY A 351 -7.77 14.89 2.76
C GLY A 351 -8.64 14.49 1.57
N SER A 352 -9.25 15.45 0.89
CA SER A 352 -10.10 15.15 -0.26
C SER A 352 -10.30 16.35 -1.19
N ASN A 353 -10.90 16.09 -2.34
CA ASN A 353 -11.44 17.11 -3.22
C ASN A 353 -12.92 17.32 -2.89
N LEU A 354 -13.21 18.33 -2.07
CA LEU A 354 -14.55 18.54 -1.49
C LEU A 354 -15.66 18.76 -2.53
N PHE A 355 -15.32 19.29 -3.72
CA PHE A 355 -16.30 19.74 -4.71
C PHE A 355 -16.09 19.12 -6.10
N ALA A 356 -15.55 17.90 -6.18
CA ALA A 356 -15.49 17.15 -7.44
C ALA A 356 -16.90 16.94 -8.04
N PRO A 357 -17.14 17.05 -9.34
CA PRO A 357 -16.18 17.26 -10.42
C PRO A 357 -15.96 18.75 -10.77
N PHE A 358 -16.57 19.70 -10.06
CA PHE A 358 -16.47 21.13 -10.39
C PHE A 358 -15.06 21.69 -10.23
N THR A 359 -14.28 21.09 -9.34
CA THR A 359 -12.85 21.39 -9.19
C THR A 359 -12.04 20.10 -9.18
N LYS A 360 -10.76 20.22 -9.56
CA LYS A 360 -9.73 19.17 -9.38
C LYS A 360 -8.78 19.52 -8.23
N LYS A 361 -8.99 20.66 -7.57
CA LYS A 361 -8.11 21.17 -6.51
C LYS A 361 -8.38 20.45 -5.20
N ARG A 362 -7.33 19.85 -4.65
CA ARG A 362 -7.35 19.16 -3.37
C ARG A 362 -7.26 20.15 -2.20
N ILE A 363 -7.97 19.81 -1.13
CA ILE A 363 -7.75 20.39 0.20
C ILE A 363 -7.00 19.35 1.03
N LYS A 364 -5.87 19.76 1.60
CA LYS A 364 -5.07 18.90 2.47
C LYS A 364 -5.83 18.67 3.77
N GLY A 365 -5.81 17.44 4.26
CA GLY A 365 -6.34 17.13 5.59
C GLY A 365 -5.46 17.71 6.71
N LEU A 366 -5.97 17.63 7.93
CA LEU A 366 -5.34 18.14 9.16
C LEU A 366 -4.12 17.32 9.60
N MET A 367 -3.89 16.16 8.99
CA MET A 367 -2.73 15.29 9.26
C MET A 367 -2.66 14.82 10.73
N LEU A 368 -3.81 14.59 11.37
CA LEU A 368 -3.87 14.15 12.76
C LEU A 368 -3.41 12.70 12.94
N GLY A 369 -3.52 11.87 11.90
CA GLY A 369 -3.01 10.51 11.90
C GLY A 369 -3.29 9.74 10.61
N ARG A 370 -2.64 8.59 10.47
CA ARG A 370 -2.81 7.67 9.34
C ARG A 370 -4.12 6.90 9.47
N ALA A 371 -4.63 6.34 8.37
CA ALA A 371 -5.80 5.46 8.40
C ALA A 371 -5.59 4.22 9.30
N SER A 372 -4.33 3.80 9.50
CA SER A 372 -3.92 2.74 10.41
C SER A 372 -3.84 3.14 11.90
N SER A 373 -4.09 4.40 12.25
CA SER A 373 -4.04 4.86 13.65
C SER A 373 -5.14 4.22 14.47
N GLY A 374 -4.81 3.19 15.25
CA GLY A 374 -5.78 2.48 16.09
C GLY A 374 -6.49 3.41 17.08
N TRP A 375 -5.78 4.39 17.64
CA TRP A 375 -6.34 5.33 18.62
C TRP A 375 -7.34 6.30 18.03
N LEU A 376 -7.08 6.85 16.83
CA LEU A 376 -8.04 7.76 16.19
C LEU A 376 -9.28 7.02 15.70
N ASN A 377 -9.12 5.81 15.13
CA ASN A 377 -10.25 4.98 14.75
C ASN A 377 -11.08 4.60 15.98
N LEU A 378 -10.43 4.23 17.09
CA LEU A 378 -11.10 3.94 18.36
C LEU A 378 -11.86 5.18 18.89
N ALA A 379 -11.22 6.35 18.91
CA ALA A 379 -11.82 7.58 19.42
C ALA A 379 -13.09 7.97 18.66
N ILE A 380 -13.05 7.94 17.32
CA ILE A 380 -14.21 8.23 16.47
C ILE A 380 -15.30 7.18 16.71
N THR A 381 -14.94 5.89 16.60
CA THR A 381 -15.90 4.80 16.74
C THR A 381 -16.60 4.82 18.10
N TYR A 382 -15.82 5.04 19.17
CA TYR A 382 -16.35 5.18 20.53
C TYR A 382 -17.31 6.37 20.64
N THR A 383 -16.92 7.53 20.10
CA THR A 383 -17.78 8.73 20.08
C THR A 383 -19.09 8.45 19.37
N MET A 384 -19.06 7.79 18.22
CA MET A 384 -20.25 7.44 17.45
C MET A 384 -21.16 6.47 18.21
N PHE A 385 -20.60 5.45 18.88
CA PHE A 385 -21.40 4.56 19.72
C PHE A 385 -22.07 5.29 20.88
N VAL A 386 -21.38 6.23 21.51
CA VAL A 386 -21.98 7.00 22.60
C VAL A 386 -23.07 7.93 22.08
N LEU A 387 -22.88 8.57 20.93
CA LEU A 387 -23.92 9.39 20.29
C LEU A 387 -25.15 8.56 19.91
N MET A 388 -24.95 7.34 19.40
CA MET A 388 -26.05 6.41 19.13
C MET A 388 -26.78 6.03 20.42
N ALA A 389 -26.04 5.63 21.46
CA ALA A 389 -26.63 5.26 22.74
C ALA A 389 -27.43 6.43 23.35
N TRP A 390 -26.90 7.65 23.27
CA TRP A 390 -27.58 8.86 23.72
C TRP A 390 -28.85 9.17 22.92
N ASN A 391 -28.81 9.02 21.59
CA ASN A 391 -30.02 9.18 20.79
C ASN A 391 -31.06 8.10 21.13
N PHE A 392 -30.65 6.85 21.33
CA PHE A 392 -31.56 5.78 21.75
C PHE A 392 -32.14 6.01 23.15
N THR A 393 -31.41 6.55 24.12
CA THR A 393 -31.98 6.88 25.44
C THR A 393 -33.04 7.98 25.33
N ARG A 394 -32.82 8.96 24.44
CA ARG A 394 -33.79 10.03 24.18
C ARG A 394 -35.08 9.53 23.55
N PHE A 395 -35.00 8.56 22.62
CA PHE A 395 -36.18 8.05 21.90
C PHE A 395 -36.78 6.79 22.54
N VAL A 396 -36.07 6.13 23.46
CA VAL A 396 -36.51 4.92 24.17
C VAL A 396 -36.36 5.11 25.68
N PRO A 397 -37.36 5.71 26.35
CA PRO A 397 -37.30 6.02 27.79
C PRO A 397 -37.02 4.79 28.69
N ALA A 398 -37.37 3.58 28.24
CA ALA A 398 -37.07 2.34 28.95
C ALA A 398 -35.56 2.06 29.05
N ILE A 399 -34.79 2.39 28.00
CA ILE A 399 -33.33 2.24 27.98
C ILE A 399 -32.69 3.27 28.93
N ALA A 400 -33.13 4.53 28.86
CA ALA A 400 -32.68 5.59 29.77
C ALA A 400 -32.87 5.18 31.24
N LYS A 401 -34.04 4.62 31.57
CA LYS A 401 -34.36 4.14 32.92
C LYS A 401 -33.47 2.99 33.38
N SER A 402 -33.08 2.07 32.49
CA SER A 402 -32.19 0.95 32.85
C SER A 402 -30.73 1.34 33.10
N ILE A 403 -30.25 2.43 32.50
CA ILE A 403 -28.85 2.87 32.61
C ILE A 403 -28.64 3.75 33.86
N GLY A 404 -29.73 4.25 34.48
CA GLY A 404 -29.68 4.97 35.75
C GLY A 404 -29.02 6.36 35.66
N LEU A 405 -28.88 6.91 34.46
CA LEU A 405 -28.28 8.22 34.20
C LEU A 405 -29.22 9.07 33.34
N ASN A 406 -29.38 10.33 33.72
CA ASN A 406 -30.03 11.32 32.85
C ASN A 406 -29.15 11.55 31.61
N ASP A 407 -29.79 11.80 30.46
CA ASP A 407 -29.14 11.95 29.15
C ASP A 407 -27.88 12.83 29.15
N PRO A 408 -27.82 14.01 29.82
CA PRO A 408 -26.61 14.84 29.84
C PRO A 408 -25.45 14.23 30.61
N ASN A 409 -25.74 13.52 31.72
CA ASN A 409 -24.71 12.89 32.54
C ASN A 409 -24.11 11.66 31.84
N PHE A 410 -24.94 10.93 31.11
CA PHE A 410 -24.50 9.82 30.27
C PHE A 410 -23.51 10.31 29.20
N VAL A 411 -23.87 11.36 28.46
CA VAL A 411 -23.00 11.96 27.43
C VAL A 411 -21.71 12.50 28.03
N LEU A 412 -21.75 13.14 29.20
CA LEU A 412 -20.56 13.72 29.82
C LEU A 412 -19.59 12.63 30.32
N ILE A 413 -20.09 11.65 31.08
CA ILE A 413 -19.26 10.64 31.76
C ILE A 413 -18.79 9.57 30.77
N TYR A 414 -19.69 9.04 29.95
CA TYR A 414 -19.40 7.94 29.03
C TYR A 414 -19.08 8.41 27.62
N GLY A 415 -19.41 9.65 27.25
CA GLY A 415 -19.07 10.19 25.93
C GLY A 415 -17.83 11.04 25.97
N LEU A 416 -17.95 12.22 26.57
CA LEU A 416 -16.99 13.29 26.45
C LEU A 416 -15.63 12.94 27.05
N ILE A 417 -15.58 12.43 28.28
CA ILE A 417 -14.31 12.16 28.97
C ILE A 417 -13.47 11.11 28.22
N PRO A 418 -13.98 9.90 27.92
CA PRO A 418 -13.15 8.87 27.28
C PRO A 418 -12.86 9.22 25.81
N ALA A 419 -13.78 9.88 25.11
CA ALA A 419 -13.54 10.36 23.75
C ALA A 419 -12.41 11.40 23.73
N VAL A 420 -12.46 12.42 24.59
CA VAL A 420 -11.41 13.45 24.68
C VAL A 420 -10.05 12.84 25.01
N LEU A 421 -10.00 11.87 25.94
CA LEU A 421 -8.76 11.16 26.24
C LEU A 421 -8.24 10.36 25.04
N ALA A 422 -9.11 9.61 24.36
CA ALA A 422 -8.75 8.81 23.20
C ALA A 422 -8.27 9.68 22.03
N PHE A 423 -8.97 10.80 21.75
CA PHE A 423 -8.54 11.80 20.76
C PHE A 423 -7.23 12.45 21.17
N GLY A 424 -7.06 12.83 22.45
CA GLY A 424 -5.81 13.40 22.96
C GLY A 424 -4.62 12.47 22.76
N ILE A 425 -4.76 11.19 23.13
CA ILE A 425 -3.72 10.17 22.90
C ILE A 425 -3.45 10.00 21.40
N GLY A 426 -4.50 9.91 20.57
CA GLY A 426 -4.40 9.77 19.13
C GLY A 426 -3.66 10.93 18.47
N ILE A 427 -3.99 12.17 18.84
CA ILE A 427 -3.35 13.40 18.35
C ILE A 427 -1.91 13.47 18.81
N ILE A 428 -1.61 13.22 20.10
CA ILE A 428 -0.24 13.23 20.61
C ILE A 428 0.62 12.22 19.85
N LYS A 429 0.11 11.00 19.63
CA LYS A 429 0.81 9.99 18.84
C LYS A 429 1.01 10.43 17.39
N GLY A 430 -0.02 10.98 16.74
CA GLY A 430 0.10 11.50 15.38
C GLY A 430 1.10 12.64 15.24
N LEU A 431 1.15 13.56 16.21
CA LEU A 431 2.13 14.63 16.26
C LEU A 431 3.56 14.10 16.47
N LYS A 432 3.73 13.08 17.34
CA LYS A 432 5.02 12.39 17.50
C LYS A 432 5.47 11.72 16.21
N GLU A 433 4.58 10.99 15.51
CA GLU A 433 4.87 10.40 14.20
C GLU A 433 5.27 11.47 13.18
N LYS A 434 4.56 12.60 13.15
CA LYS A 434 4.87 13.71 12.25
C LYS A 434 6.24 14.32 12.57
N LYS A 435 6.57 14.51 13.85
CA LYS A 435 7.86 15.05 14.29
C LYS A 435 8.99 14.11 13.91
N LEU A 436 8.85 12.82 14.22
CA LEU A 436 9.81 11.79 13.82
C LEU A 436 10.00 11.78 12.30
N MET A 437 8.91 11.85 11.53
CA MET A 437 9.00 11.92 10.07
C MET A 437 9.74 13.16 9.57
N MET A 438 9.50 14.34 10.18
CA MET A 438 10.24 15.55 9.81
C MET A 438 11.74 15.44 10.16
N GLU A 439 12.07 14.84 11.31
CA GLU A 439 13.44 14.56 11.74
C GLU A 439 14.11 13.57 10.78
N LEU A 440 13.43 12.48 10.41
CA LEU A 440 13.90 11.53 9.41
C LEU A 440 14.07 12.20 8.05
N MET A 441 13.10 12.98 7.58
CA MET A 441 13.21 13.75 6.33
C MET A 441 14.37 14.75 6.34
N LYS A 442 14.70 15.31 7.51
CA LYS A 442 15.88 16.16 7.69
C LYS A 442 17.17 15.34 7.67
N LYS A 443 17.21 14.21 8.38
CA LYS A 443 18.30 13.22 8.35
C LYS A 443 18.57 12.74 6.91
N TYR A 444 17.53 12.51 6.13
CA TYR A 444 17.63 12.20 4.70
C TYR A 444 18.26 13.31 3.86
N ARG A 445 18.00 14.59 4.18
CA ARG A 445 18.67 15.72 3.53
C ARG A 445 20.16 15.82 3.86
N GLU A 446 20.54 15.40 5.06
CA GLU A 446 21.91 15.54 5.55
C GLU A 446 22.80 14.33 5.22
N ILE A 447 22.24 13.12 5.12
CA ILE A 447 23.04 11.89 5.16
C ILE A 447 23.01 11.09 3.85
N GLY A 448 21.98 11.17 3.02
CA GLY A 448 21.91 10.34 1.79
C GLY A 448 21.98 8.82 2.03
N VAL A 449 21.75 8.37 3.28
CA VAL A 449 21.80 6.97 3.70
C VAL A 449 20.42 6.53 4.16
N PHE A 450 19.85 5.61 3.39
CA PHE A 450 18.53 5.00 3.60
C PHE A 450 18.51 3.91 4.67
N GLU A 451 19.69 3.38 5.03
CA GLU A 451 19.83 2.14 5.81
C GLU A 451 19.28 2.24 7.24
N GLU A 452 19.62 3.30 7.99
CA GLU A 452 19.24 3.43 9.41
C GLU A 452 17.74 3.73 9.63
N THR A 453 17.05 4.28 8.63
CA THR A 453 15.70 4.82 8.84
C THR A 453 14.60 3.76 8.74
N ILE A 454 14.80 2.71 7.93
CA ILE A 454 13.79 1.64 7.83
C ILE A 454 13.77 0.80 9.11
N GLU A 455 14.93 0.49 9.70
CA GLU A 455 14.98 -0.24 10.97
C GLU A 455 14.21 0.53 12.06
N GLU A 456 14.48 1.82 12.23
CA GLU A 456 13.75 2.68 13.18
C GLU A 456 12.24 2.78 12.87
N LEU A 457 11.83 2.87 11.60
CA LEU A 457 10.42 2.97 11.22
C LEU A 457 9.66 1.65 11.33
N THR A 458 10.34 0.51 11.29
CA THR A 458 9.71 -0.82 11.44
C THR A 458 9.56 -1.25 12.89
N GLU A 459 10.28 -0.64 13.83
CA GLU A 459 10.15 -0.91 15.27
C GLU A 459 8.99 -0.13 15.95
N PHE A 460 8.43 0.89 15.29
CA PHE A 460 7.28 1.69 15.75
C PHE A 460 5.97 1.28 15.07
#